data_AF-A0A0F2QV51-F1
#
_entry.id   AF-A0A0F2QV51-F1
#
_cell.length_a   1.000
_cell.length_b   1.000
_cell.length_c   1.000
_cell.angle_alpha   90.00
_cell.angle_beta   90.00
_cell.angle_gamma   90.00
#
_symmetry.space_group_name_H-M   'P 1'
#
loop_
_entity.id
_entity.type
_entity.pdbx_description
1 polymer ?
#
loop_
_entity_poly.entity_id
_entity_poly.type
_entity_poly.pdbx_seq_one_letter_code
_entity_poly.pdbx_strand_id
1 'polypeptide(L)'
;MQTIKIEFKIDKTTWQGLDAEKERHGLRQLINNALKRSAHGKWVGSYARDTSLVFYCMVTDETLARNTVQKELSGHHLIRFLQAR
;
A
#
# COMPACT_ATOMS: atom_id res chain seq x y z
N MET A 1 3.04 -7.58 -18.29
CA MET A 1 2.97 -6.81 -17.03
C MET A 1 1.71 -5.97 -17.05
N GLN A 2 1.01 -5.89 -15.93
CA GLN A 2 -0.22 -5.12 -15.77
C GLN A 2 -0.09 -4.12 -14.63
N THR A 3 -0.89 -3.05 -14.65
CA THR A 3 -0.92 -2.08 -13.56
C THR A 3 -2.12 -2.36 -12.66
N ILE A 4 -1.86 -2.55 -11.37
CA ILE A 4 -2.88 -2.77 -10.36
C ILE A 4 -2.95 -1.58 -9.39
N LYS A 5 -4.12 -1.41 -8.78
CA LYS A 5 -4.36 -0.42 -7.70
C LYS A 5 -4.46 -1.14 -6.35
N ILE A 6 -3.72 -0.62 -5.37
CA ILE A 6 -3.81 -0.99 -3.96
C ILE A 6 -4.26 0.27 -3.22
N GLU A 7 -5.43 0.20 -2.59
CA GLU A 7 -6.07 1.33 -1.92
C GLU A 7 -6.27 1.00 -0.45
N PHE A 8 -5.84 1.93 0.39
CA PHE A 8 -5.93 1.84 1.83
C PHE A 8 -6.89 2.92 2.32
N LYS A 9 -8.12 2.49 2.65
CA LYS A 9 -9.13 3.36 3.23
C LYS A 9 -8.93 3.43 4.74
N ILE A 10 -8.87 4.64 5.24
CA ILE A 10 -8.66 4.96 6.65
C ILE A 10 -9.93 5.69 7.11
N ASP A 11 -10.37 5.46 8.34
CA ASP A 11 -11.49 6.22 8.88
C ASP A 11 -11.11 7.70 9.07
N LYS A 12 -12.12 8.56 9.12
CA LYS A 12 -11.92 10.02 9.15
C LYS A 12 -11.16 10.48 10.39
N THR A 13 -11.39 9.85 11.54
CA THR A 13 -10.78 10.24 12.81
C THR A 13 -9.29 9.93 12.79
N THR A 14 -8.91 8.71 12.39
CA THR A 14 -7.51 8.33 12.25
C THR A 14 -6.83 9.15 11.16
N TRP A 15 -7.50 9.42 10.04
CA TRP A 15 -6.94 10.24 8.96
C TRP A 15 -6.56 11.65 9.41
N GLN A 16 -7.40 12.30 10.23
CA GLN A 16 -7.14 13.66 10.72
C GLN A 16 -5.89 13.78 11.60
N GLY A 17 -5.54 12.72 12.32
CA GLY A 17 -4.31 12.65 13.12
C GLY A 17 -3.10 12.07 12.36
N LEU A 18 -3.29 11.66 11.10
CA LEU A 18 -2.26 11.01 10.30
C LEU A 18 -1.43 12.05 9.54
N ASP A 19 -0.10 11.92 9.63
CA ASP A 19 0.77 12.52 8.63
C ASP A 19 0.69 11.69 7.34
N ALA A 20 -0.29 12.00 6.50
CA ALA A 20 -0.58 11.24 5.29
C ALA A 20 0.62 11.17 4.32
N GLU A 21 1.50 12.17 4.32
CA GLU A 21 2.68 12.15 3.45
C GLU A 21 3.74 11.19 3.98
N LYS A 22 4.08 11.30 5.27
CA LYS A 22 5.03 10.39 5.93
C LYS A 22 4.57 8.93 5.80
N GLU A 23 3.30 8.68 6.04
CA GLU A 23 2.75 7.33 6.03
C GLU A 23 2.64 6.76 4.61
N ARG A 24 2.28 7.61 3.63
CA ARG A 24 2.37 7.24 2.21
C ARG A 24 3.80 6.90 1.80
N HIS A 25 4.79 7.63 2.31
CA HIS A 25 6.19 7.35 2.03
C HIS A 25 6.65 6.00 2.61
N GLY A 26 6.33 5.73 3.88
CA GLY A 26 6.64 4.45 4.53
C GLY A 26 6.00 3.26 3.81
N LEU A 27 4.69 3.35 3.54
CA LEU A 27 3.96 2.32 2.79
C LEU A 27 4.50 2.13 1.37
N ARG A 28 4.85 3.22 0.67
CA ARG A 28 5.51 3.13 -0.65
C ARG A 28 6.77 2.30 -0.58
N GLN A 29 7.65 2.55 0.39
CA GLN A 29 8.90 1.82 0.52
C GLN A 29 8.65 0.34 0.78
N LEU A 30 7.73 0.00 1.68
CA LEU A 30 7.37 -1.38 1.97
C LEU A 30 6.79 -2.10 0.76
N ILE A 31 5.81 -1.51 0.07
CA ILE A 31 5.21 -2.08 -1.14
C ILE A 31 6.27 -2.31 -2.21
N ASN A 32 7.11 -1.31 -2.48
CA ASN A 32 8.13 -1.42 -3.50
C ASN A 32 9.18 -2.49 -3.15
N ASN A 33 9.61 -2.57 -1.90
CA ASN A 33 10.56 -3.56 -1.43
C ASN A 33 9.97 -4.97 -1.46
N ALA A 34 8.69 -5.13 -1.12
CA ALA A 34 7.98 -6.40 -1.17
C ALA A 34 7.92 -6.93 -2.61
N LEU A 35 7.47 -6.09 -3.55
CA LEU A 35 7.33 -6.46 -4.96
C LEU A 35 8.67 -6.72 -5.67
N LYS A 36 9.71 -5.94 -5.33
CA LYS A 36 11.05 -6.15 -5.89
C LYS A 36 11.71 -7.42 -5.36
N ARG A 37 11.63 -7.69 -4.04
CA ARG A 37 12.24 -8.88 -3.44
C ARG A 37 11.63 -10.18 -3.95
N SER A 38 10.35 -10.16 -4.29
CA SER A 38 9.66 -11.32 -4.87
C SER A 38 9.74 -11.39 -6.40
N ALA A 39 10.40 -10.43 -7.06
CA ALA A 39 10.42 -10.29 -8.52
C ALA A 39 9.02 -10.25 -9.17
N HIS A 40 7.99 -9.85 -8.41
CA HIS A 40 6.60 -9.82 -8.87
C HIS A 40 6.14 -8.44 -9.37
N GLY A 41 6.98 -7.42 -9.25
CA GLY A 41 6.68 -6.11 -9.81
C GLY A 41 7.46 -4.97 -9.21
N LYS A 42 6.92 -3.77 -9.39
CA LYS A 42 7.46 -2.53 -8.83
C LYS A 42 6.34 -1.53 -8.58
N TRP A 43 6.56 -0.67 -7.60
CA TRP A 43 5.74 0.52 -7.41
C TRP A 43 5.98 1.51 -8.56
N VAL A 44 4.93 2.21 -9.00
CA VAL A 44 5.02 3.22 -10.07
C VAL A 44 4.49 4.60 -9.67
N GLY A 45 3.56 4.68 -8.71
CA GLY A 45 2.99 5.95 -8.28
C GLY A 45 2.12 5.82 -7.04
N SER A 46 1.94 6.92 -6.30
CA SER A 46 0.99 6.96 -5.19
C SER A 46 0.49 8.36 -4.95
N TYR A 47 -0.72 8.46 -4.42
CA TYR A 47 -1.33 9.72 -4.00
C TYR A 47 -2.17 9.50 -2.74
N ALA A 48 -2.39 10.59 -2.01
CA ALA A 48 -3.35 10.67 -0.93
C ALA A 48 -4.57 11.43 -1.45
N ARG A 49 -5.78 10.93 -1.18
CA ARG A 49 -7.03 11.62 -1.52
C ARG A 49 -8.09 11.27 -0.49
N ASP A 50 -8.81 12.29 -0.02
CA ASP A 50 -9.82 12.15 1.02
C ASP A 50 -9.23 11.37 2.20
N THR A 51 -9.81 10.24 2.61
CA THR A 51 -9.27 9.38 3.68
C THR A 51 -8.57 8.13 3.14
N SER A 52 -7.98 8.22 1.94
CA SER A 52 -7.40 7.08 1.23
C SER A 52 -5.95 7.31 0.82
N LEU A 53 -5.11 6.30 1.02
CA LEU A 53 -3.79 6.20 0.41
C LEU A 53 -3.84 5.21 -0.75
N VAL A 54 -3.52 5.67 -1.96
CA VAL A 54 -3.62 4.88 -3.18
C VAL A 54 -2.23 4.66 -3.77
N PHE A 55 -1.95 3.41 -4.15
CA PHE A 55 -0.70 2.98 -4.74
C PHE A 55 -0.95 2.25 -6.05
N TYR A 56 -0.22 2.66 -7.09
CA TYR A 56 -0.17 1.98 -8.36
C TYR A 56 1.10 1.15 -8.45
N CYS A 57 0.94 -0.11 -8.84
CA CYS A 57 2.03 -1.05 -8.99
C CYS A 57 1.95 -1.70 -10.36
N MET A 58 3.10 -1.83 -11.03
CA MET A 58 3.23 -2.65 -12.23
C MET A 58 3.69 -4.03 -11.82
N VAL A 59 2.89 -5.06 -12.10
CA VAL A 59 3.08 -6.42 -11.59
C VAL A 59 2.99 -7.45 -12.71
N THR A 60 3.57 -8.62 -12.47
CA THR A 60 3.46 -9.78 -13.37
C THR A 60 2.18 -10.57 -13.12
N ASP A 61 1.79 -10.68 -11.85
CA ASP A 61 0.59 -11.39 -11.38
C ASP A 61 -0.06 -10.59 -10.25
N GLU A 62 -1.36 -10.32 -10.35
CA GLU A 62 -2.07 -9.49 -9.37
C GLU A 62 -2.24 -10.20 -8.03
N THR A 63 -2.65 -11.46 -8.04
CA THR A 63 -2.93 -12.24 -6.82
C THR A 63 -1.66 -12.41 -5.99
N LEU A 64 -0.55 -12.78 -6.63
CA LEU A 64 0.74 -12.92 -5.96
C LEU A 64 1.27 -11.58 -5.42
N ALA A 65 1.11 -10.50 -6.19
CA ALA A 65 1.50 -9.16 -5.75
C ALA A 65 0.71 -8.72 -4.52
N ARG A 66 -0.62 -8.91 -4.51
CA ARG A 66 -1.49 -8.57 -3.38
C ARG A 66 -1.11 -9.37 -2.13
N ASN A 67 -0.92 -10.68 -2.26
CA ASN A 67 -0.51 -11.55 -1.15
C ASN A 67 0.86 -11.15 -0.58
N THR A 68 1.82 -10.82 -1.46
CA THR A 68 3.17 -10.41 -1.06
C THR A 68 3.14 -9.08 -0.31
N VAL A 69 2.41 -8.10 -0.84
CA VAL A 69 2.25 -6.79 -0.19
C VAL A 69 1.54 -6.95 1.15
N GLN A 70 0.46 -7.72 1.21
CA GLN A 70 -0.28 -7.96 2.45
C GLN A 70 0.62 -8.58 3.53
N LYS A 71 1.42 -9.61 3.17
CA LYS A 71 2.35 -10.25 4.11
C LYS A 71 3.39 -9.28 4.67
N GLU A 72 3.98 -8.44 3.83
CA GLU A 72 4.99 -7.46 4.28
C GLU A 72 4.36 -6.38 5.15
N LEU A 73 3.15 -5.93 4.81
CA LEU A 73 2.48 -4.86 5.51
C LEU A 73 1.88 -5.32 6.85
N SER A 74 1.65 -6.62 7.09
CA SER A 74 1.20 -7.15 8.39
C SER A 74 2.05 -6.68 9.58
N GLY A 75 3.32 -6.33 9.35
CA GLY A 75 4.21 -5.76 10.37
C GLY A 75 4.17 -4.24 10.53
N HIS A 76 3.43 -3.51 9.69
CA HIS A 76 3.39 -2.05 9.69
C HIS A 76 2.31 -1.50 10.63
N HIS A 77 2.63 -0.45 11.40
CA HIS A 77 1.71 0.11 12.41
C HIS A 77 0.39 0.62 11.80
N LEU A 78 0.40 1.07 10.55
CA LEU A 78 -0.83 1.49 9.86
C LEU A 78 -1.80 0.35 9.55
N ILE A 79 -1.33 -0.89 9.42
CA ILE A 79 -2.22 -2.02 9.08
C ILE A 79 -3.24 -2.31 10.17
N ARG A 80 -2.97 -1.92 11.41
CA ARG A 80 -3.95 -1.98 12.51
C ARG A 80 -5.22 -1.17 12.23
N PHE A 81 -5.15 -0.17 11.36
CA PHE A 81 -6.28 0.69 10.97
C PHE A 81 -6.89 0.28 9.60
N LEU A 82 -6.28 -0.68 8.90
CA LEU A 82 -6.73 -1.16 7.59
C LEU A 82 -7.55 -2.45 7.70
N GLN A 83 -7.71 -3.00 8.90
CA GLN A 83 -8.67 -4.05 9.20
C GLN A 83 -10.05 -3.46 9.50
N ALA A 84 -10.76 -3.01 8.46
CA ALA A 84 -12.20 -2.86 8.51
C ALA A 84 -12.83 -3.03 7.12
N ARG A 85 -13.17 -4.29 6.84
CA ARG A 85 -14.04 -4.83 5.78
C ARG A 85 -13.53 -4.90 4.35
#